data_AF-A0A194WAW9-F1
#
_entry.id   AF-A0A194WAW9-F1
#
_cell.length_a   1.000
_cell.length_b   1.000
_cell.length_c   1.000
_cell.angle_alpha   90.00
_cell.angle_beta   90.00
_cell.angle_gamma   90.00
#
_symmetry.space_group_name_H-M   'P 1'
#
loop_
_entity.id
_entity.type
_entity.pdbx_description
1 polymer ?
#
loop_
_entity_poly.entity_id
_entity_poly.type
_entity_poly.pdbx_seq_one_letter_code
_entity_poly.pdbx_strand_id
1 'polypeptide(L)'
;MDDARNAQAYRDRTLHFVSACLGLLEPDFHPQNRIVQSFDMIGSALSTSYNKSQRQQFYDEIAQFMEASEMEQSYRLQDRIFTLEEYWPVRMGNSAVYATSAVGEFSMPLQLAASG
;
A
#
# COMPACT_ATOMS: atom_id res chain seq x y z
N MET A 1 19.01 14.74 6.97
CA MET A 1 17.74 15.51 6.91
C MET A 1 17.09 15.43 5.52
N ASP A 2 17.86 15.30 4.44
CA ASP A 2 17.31 15.08 3.09
C ASP A 2 16.72 13.68 2.87
N ASP A 3 17.35 12.63 3.40
CA ASP A 3 16.90 11.25 3.13
C ASP A 3 15.49 10.95 3.65
N ALA A 4 15.14 11.42 4.85
CA ALA A 4 13.80 11.24 5.40
C ALA A 4 12.73 11.98 4.59
N ARG A 5 13.05 13.20 4.12
CA ARG A 5 12.15 13.99 3.25
C ARG A 5 11.98 13.33 1.89
N ASN A 6 13.06 12.83 1.31
CA ASN A 6 13.04 12.11 0.04
C ASN A 6 12.25 10.79 0.15
N ALA A 7 12.40 10.08 1.28
CA ALA A 7 11.63 8.86 1.56
C ALA A 7 10.14 9.17 1.72
N GLN A 8 9.77 10.25 2.42
CA GLN A 8 8.37 10.65 2.54
C GLN A 8 7.78 11.05 1.19
N ALA A 9 8.49 11.88 0.41
CA ALA A 9 8.06 12.26 -0.94
C ALA A 9 7.91 11.04 -1.87
N TYR A 10 8.75 10.01 -1.71
CA TYR A 10 8.60 8.75 -2.43
C TYR A 10 7.32 8.01 -2.04
N ARG A 11 6.98 7.92 -0.75
CA ARG A 11 5.74 7.28 -0.27
C ARG A 11 4.52 8.04 -0.78
N ASP A 12 4.48 9.36 -0.62
CA ASP A 12 3.35 10.19 -1.04
C ASP A 12 3.09 10.05 -2.54
N ARG A 13 4.14 10.09 -3.35
CA ARG A 13 4.04 9.85 -4.80
C ARG A 13 3.58 8.43 -5.12
N THR A 14 4.08 7.43 -4.40
CA THR A 14 3.66 6.05 -4.63
C THR A 14 2.17 5.88 -4.34
N LEU A 15 1.68 6.39 -3.21
CA LEU A 15 0.25 6.33 -2.86
C LEU A 15 -0.62 7.11 -3.84
N HIS A 16 -0.18 8.30 -4.26
CA HIS A 16 -0.89 9.06 -5.29
C HIS A 16 -1.03 8.25 -6.58
N PHE A 17 0.07 7.66 -7.07
CA PHE A 17 0.03 6.85 -8.28
C PHE A 17 -0.87 5.61 -8.14
N VAL A 18 -0.79 4.90 -7.01
CA VAL A 18 -1.66 3.73 -6.73
C VAL A 18 -3.13 4.14 -6.75
N SER A 19 -3.49 5.27 -6.14
CA SER A 19 -4.87 5.77 -6.14
C SER A 19 -5.38 6.09 -7.56
N ALA A 20 -4.51 6.61 -8.44
CA ALA A 20 -4.82 6.86 -9.83
C ALA A 20 -5.02 5.56 -10.62
N CYS A 21 -4.15 4.56 -10.44
CA CYS A 21 -4.29 3.24 -11.08
C CYS A 21 -5.60 2.53 -10.69
N LEU A 22 -6.09 2.76 -9.45
CA LEU A 22 -7.36 2.22 -8.96
C LEU A 22 -8.58 3.03 -9.45
N GLY A 23 -8.37 4.15 -10.16
CA GLY A 23 -9.43 5.06 -10.59
C GLY A 23 -10.13 5.76 -9.41
N LEU A 24 -9.42 5.97 -8.30
CA LEU A 24 -9.90 6.72 -7.15
C LEU A 24 -9.59 8.22 -7.28
N LEU A 25 -8.49 8.55 -7.97
CA LEU A 25 -8.10 9.89 -8.37
C LEU A 25 -7.80 9.95 -9.87
N GLU A 26 -7.81 11.16 -10.43
CA GLU A 26 -7.37 11.39 -11.80
C GLU A 26 -5.84 11.33 -11.88
N PRO A 27 -5.26 10.68 -12.91
CA PRO A 27 -3.82 10.61 -13.08
C PRO A 27 -3.25 11.98 -13.48
N ASP A 28 -2.30 12.51 -12.70
CA ASP A 28 -1.63 13.79 -12.96
C ASP A 28 -0.12 13.64 -13.25
N PHE A 29 0.48 12.48 -12.96
CA PHE A 29 1.87 12.17 -13.33
C PHE A 29 2.08 10.67 -13.61
N HIS A 30 3.21 10.35 -14.25
CA HIS A 30 3.69 8.99 -14.45
C HIS A 30 5.05 8.82 -13.75
N PRO A 31 5.20 7.89 -12.79
CA PRO A 31 6.45 7.70 -12.05
C PRO A 31 7.54 7.15 -12.97
N GLN A 32 8.79 7.57 -12.79
CA GLN A 32 9.95 6.98 -13.49
C GLN A 32 10.46 5.69 -12.84
N ASN A 33 10.14 5.49 -11.56
CA ASN A 33 10.55 4.31 -10.81
C ASN A 33 9.74 3.09 -11.29
N ARG A 34 10.42 2.09 -11.88
CA ARG A 34 9.78 0.88 -12.42
C ARG A 34 9.04 0.04 -11.39
N ILE A 35 9.45 0.07 -10.12
CA ILE A 35 8.74 -0.61 -9.03
C ILE A 35 7.41 0.10 -8.77
N VAL A 36 7.37 1.43 -8.80
CA VAL A 36 6.11 2.17 -8.65
C VAL A 36 5.23 1.94 -9.88
N GLN A 37 5.81 1.89 -11.09
CA GLN A 37 5.06 1.60 -12.33
C GLN A 37 4.40 0.22 -12.33
N SER A 38 4.93 -0.78 -11.61
CA SER A 38 4.32 -2.12 -11.61
C SER A 38 2.91 -2.15 -11.01
N PHE A 39 2.55 -1.13 -10.23
CA PHE A 39 1.18 -0.94 -9.74
C PHE A 39 0.17 -0.63 -10.84
N ASP A 40 0.59 -0.14 -12.00
CA ASP A 40 -0.32 0.15 -13.11
C ASP A 40 -1.04 -1.11 -13.60
N MET A 41 -0.28 -2.19 -13.78
CA MET A 41 -0.83 -3.48 -14.22
C MET A 41 -1.84 -4.05 -13.21
N ILE A 42 -1.49 -4.03 -11.92
CA ILE A 42 -2.35 -4.57 -10.86
C ILE A 42 -3.57 -3.66 -10.65
N GLY A 43 -3.34 -2.35 -10.54
CA GLY A 43 -4.37 -1.36 -10.31
C GLY A 43 -5.39 -1.30 -11.46
N SER A 44 -4.94 -1.40 -12.71
CA SER A 44 -5.85 -1.47 -13.87
C SER A 44 -6.74 -2.73 -13.87
N ALA A 45 -6.19 -3.88 -13.47
CA ALA A 45 -6.97 -5.10 -13.34
C ALA A 45 -8.04 -4.96 -12.23
N LEU A 46 -7.63 -4.49 -11.05
CA LEU A 46 -8.54 -4.25 -9.93
C LEU A 46 -9.59 -3.17 -10.25
N SER A 47 -9.21 -2.09 -10.93
CA SER A 47 -10.15 -1.02 -11.32
C SER A 47 -11.17 -1.47 -12.37
N THR A 48 -10.87 -2.52 -13.13
CA THR A 48 -11.84 -3.11 -14.07
C THR A 48 -12.83 -4.02 -13.35
N SER A 49 -12.37 -4.76 -12.33
CA SER A 49 -13.15 -5.86 -11.76
C SER A 49 -13.80 -5.57 -10.41
N TYR A 50 -13.27 -4.61 -9.65
CA TYR A 50 -13.78 -4.26 -8.32
C TYR A 50 -14.73 -3.06 -8.38
N ASN A 51 -15.66 -2.99 -7.44
CA ASN A 51 -16.43 -1.76 -7.21
C ASN A 51 -15.60 -0.72 -6.45
N LYS A 52 -16.07 0.52 -6.37
CA LYS A 52 -15.35 1.62 -5.71
C LYS A 52 -14.96 1.32 -4.25
N SER A 53 -15.82 0.65 -3.48
CA SER A 53 -15.53 0.31 -2.07
C SER A 53 -14.38 -0.67 -1.95
N GLN A 54 -14.35 -1.70 -2.78
CA GLN A 54 -13.28 -2.70 -2.78
C GLN A 54 -11.95 -2.11 -3.22
N ARG A 55 -11.98 -1.16 -4.18
CA ARG A 55 -10.78 -0.41 -4.59
C ARG A 55 -10.25 0.47 -3.47
N GLN A 56 -11.15 1.16 -2.74
CA GLN A 56 -10.76 1.95 -1.58
C GLN A 56 -10.15 1.07 -0.49
N GLN A 57 -10.76 -0.08 -0.20
CA GLN A 57 -10.21 -1.03 0.76
C GLN A 57 -8.81 -1.49 0.36
N PHE A 58 -8.59 -1.85 -0.91
CA PHE A 58 -7.25 -2.19 -1.39
C PHE A 58 -6.24 -1.04 -1.24
N TYR A 59 -6.67 0.20 -1.54
CA TYR A 59 -5.83 1.39 -1.33
C TYR A 59 -5.45 1.56 0.15
N ASP A 60 -6.42 1.42 1.06
CA ASP A 60 -6.21 1.58 2.50
C ASP A 60 -5.17 0.56 3.01
N GLU A 61 -5.20 -0.68 2.52
CA GLU A 61 -4.19 -1.71 2.83
C GLU A 61 -2.78 -1.32 2.34
N ILE A 62 -2.66 -0.74 1.14
CA ILE A 62 -1.37 -0.25 0.62
C ILE A 62 -0.88 0.97 1.42
N ALA A 63 -1.78 1.86 1.82
CA ALA A 63 -1.45 3.01 2.67
C ALA A 63 -0.94 2.54 4.05
N GLN A 64 -1.63 1.58 4.67
CA GLN A 64 -1.22 1.01 5.95
C GLN A 64 0.15 0.31 5.85
N PHE A 65 0.41 -0.43 4.76
CA PHE A 65 1.73 -1.01 4.51
C PHE A 65 2.84 0.05 4.42
N MET A 66 2.59 1.15 3.71
CA MET A 66 3.55 2.24 3.56
C MET A 66 3.84 2.95 4.89
N GLU A 67 2.81 3.16 5.72
CA GLU A 67 2.93 3.76 7.05
C GLU A 67 3.71 2.85 8.01
N ALA A 68 3.36 1.56 8.07
CA ALA A 68 4.09 0.60 8.90
C ALA A 68 5.57 0.46 8.46
N SER A 69 5.86 0.58 7.17
CA SER A 69 7.22 0.56 6.63
C SER A 69 8.00 1.83 7.01
N GLU A 70 7.35 2.98 7.05
CA GLU A 70 7.92 4.24 7.56
C GLU A 70 8.30 4.11 9.02
N MET A 71 7.39 3.63 9.85
CA MET A 71 7.60 3.49 11.29
C MET A 71 8.77 2.55 11.58
N GLU A 72 8.84 1.41 10.89
CA GLU A 72 9.94 0.45 11.02
C GLU A 72 11.28 1.06 10.59
N GLN A 73 11.30 1.87 9.52
CA GLN A 73 12.51 2.58 9.10
C GLN A 73 12.93 3.64 10.13
N SER A 74 11.97 4.40 10.67
CA SER A 74 12.21 5.44 11.67
C SER A 74 12.79 4.86 12.97
N TYR A 75 12.23 3.76 13.46
CA TYR A 75 12.70 3.08 14.67
C TYR A 75 14.10 2.50 14.48
N ARG A 76 14.38 1.90 13.31
CA ARG A 76 15.73 1.42 12.94
C ARG A 76 16.76 2.55 12.96
N LEU A 77 16.43 3.73 12.43
CA LEU A 77 17.34 4.88 12.43
C LEU A 77 17.59 5.48 13.81
N GLN A 78 16.72 5.18 14.79
CA GLN A 78 16.83 5.62 16.17
C GLN A 78 17.47 4.57 17.09
N ASP A 79 17.95 3.44 16.54
CA ASP A 79 18.40 2.26 17.30
C ASP A 79 17.36 1.80 18.35
N ARG A 80 16.08 1.98 18.04
CA ARG A 80 14.96 1.64 18.91
C ARG A 80 14.30 0.34 18.46
N ILE A 81 14.00 -0.53 19.43
CA ILE A 81 13.21 -1.75 19.21
C ILE A 81 11.76 -1.49 19.64
N PHE A 82 10.80 -2.04 18.88
CA PHE A 82 9.38 -2.00 19.23
C PHE A 82 9.10 -2.70 20.57
N THR A 83 8.18 -2.17 21.37
CA THR A 83 7.57 -2.98 22.43
C THR A 83 6.68 -4.06 21.82
N LEU A 84 6.24 -5.03 22.62
CA LEU A 84 5.33 -6.07 22.14
C LEU A 84 4.00 -5.47 21.66
N GLU A 85 3.48 -4.44 22.35
CA GLU A 85 2.26 -3.74 21.92
C GLU A 85 2.45 -2.97 20.62
N GLU A 86 3.61 -2.34 20.41
CA GLU A 86 3.91 -1.59 19.18
C GLU A 86 4.21 -2.51 17.99
N TYR A 87 4.74 -3.70 18.25
CA TYR A 87 5.14 -4.65 17.20
C TYR A 87 3.93 -5.23 16.45
N TRP A 88 2.84 -5.52 17.15
CA TRP A 88 1.71 -6.25 16.55
C TRP A 88 1.03 -5.48 15.39
N PRO A 89 0.65 -4.18 15.54
CA PRO A 89 0.07 -3.41 14.45
C PRO A 89 1.03 -3.23 13.26
N VAL A 90 2.32 -2.97 13.55
CA VAL A 90 3.36 -2.80 12.53
C VAL A 90 3.56 -4.08 11.74
N ARG A 91 3.59 -5.24 12.42
CA ARG A 91 3.80 -6.53 11.77
C ARG A 91 2.63 -6.93 10.87
N MET A 92 1.39 -6.66 11.29
CA MET A 92 0.21 -6.93 10.48
C MET A 92 0.20 -6.04 9.23
N GLY A 93 0.50 -4.74 9.35
CA GLY A 93 0.62 -3.82 8.22
C GLY A 93 1.75 -4.17 7.24
N ASN A 94 2.95 -4.48 7.74
CA ASN A 94 4.12 -4.80 6.90
C ASN A 94 4.08 -6.20 6.26
N SER A 95 3.12 -7.04 6.62
CA SER A 95 2.98 -8.37 6.03
C SER A 95 2.43 -8.34 4.60
N ALA A 96 1.80 -7.23 4.20
CA ALA A 96 1.05 -7.08 2.95
C ALA A 96 0.02 -8.22 2.70
N VAL A 97 -0.37 -8.95 3.74
CA VAL A 97 -1.24 -10.14 3.62
C VAL A 97 -2.62 -9.76 3.09
N TYR A 98 -3.17 -8.62 3.51
CA TYR A 98 -4.49 -8.18 3.06
C TYR A 98 -4.46 -7.67 1.61
N ALA A 99 -3.43 -6.91 1.23
CA ALA A 99 -3.23 -6.50 -0.16
C ALA A 99 -3.04 -7.73 -1.09
N THR A 100 -2.25 -8.72 -0.66
CA THR A 100 -2.04 -9.95 -1.44
C THR A 100 -3.26 -10.87 -1.44
N SER A 101 -4.04 -10.92 -0.36
CA SER A 101 -5.34 -11.61 -0.32
C SER A 101 -6.33 -10.98 -1.28
N ALA A 102 -6.43 -9.65 -1.32
CA ALA A 102 -7.30 -8.95 -2.26
C ALA A 102 -6.93 -9.22 -3.73
N VAL A 103 -5.64 -9.29 -4.07
CA VAL A 103 -5.21 -9.70 -5.42
C VAL A 103 -5.46 -11.19 -5.67
N GLY A 104 -5.33 -12.03 -4.64
CA GLY A 104 -5.65 -13.46 -4.68
C GLY A 104 -7.14 -13.72 -4.94
N GLU A 105 -8.02 -12.99 -4.25
CA GLU A 105 -9.48 -12.98 -4.47
C GLU A 105 -9.86 -12.51 -5.87
N PHE A 106 -9.09 -11.60 -6.46
CA PHE A 106 -9.29 -11.25 -7.87
C PHE A 106 -8.86 -12.39 -8.81
N SER A 107 -7.77 -13.08 -8.46
CA SER A 107 -7.16 -14.13 -9.29
C SER A 107 -7.90 -15.48 -9.20
N MET A 108 -8.74 -15.67 -8.19
CA MET A 108 -9.56 -16.85 -7.96
C MET A 108 -11.04 -16.44 -7.98
N PRO A 109 -12.00 -17.27 -8.41
CA PRO A 109 -13.42 -16.94 -8.30
C PRO A 109 -13.95 -17.09 -6.86
N LEU A 110 -13.22 -16.56 -5.87
CA LEU A 110 -13.53 -16.67 -4.45
C LEU A 110 -13.49 -15.28 -3.80
N GLN A 111 -14.60 -14.87 -3.19
CA GLN A 111 -14.68 -13.71 -2.31
C GLN A 111 -14.57 -14.21 -0.86
N LEU A 112 -13.53 -13.80 -0.13
CA LEU A 112 -13.44 -14.04 1.31
C LEU A 112 -14.10 -12.85 2.04
N ALA A 113 -14.78 -13.12 3.14
CA ALA A 113 -15.49 -12.08 3.89
C ALA A 113 -14.49 -11.05 4.45
N ALA A 114 -14.86 -9.77 4.38
CA ALA A 114 -14.05 -8.66 4.90
C ALA A 114 -13.75 -8.86 6.39
N SER A 115 -12.49 -8.62 6.77
CA SER A 115 -12.09 -8.56 8.18
C SER A 115 -12.68 -7.29 8.80
N GLY A 116 -13.43 -7.44 9.89
CA GLY A 116 -13.93 -6.32 10.70
C GLY A 116 -12.94 -5.85 11.76
#